data_AF-A0A357XZC4-F1
#
_entry.id   AF-A0A357XZC4-F1
#
_cell.length_a   1.000
_cell.length_b   1.000
_cell.length_c   1.000
_cell.angle_alpha   90.00
_cell.angle_beta   90.00
_cell.angle_gamma   90.00
#
_symmetry.space_group_name_H-M   'P 1'
#
loop_
_entity.id
_entity.type
_entity.pdbx_description
1 polymer ?
#
loop_
_entity_poly.entity_id
_entity_poly.type
_entity_poly.pdbx_seq_one_letter_code
_entity_poly.pdbx_strand_id
1 'polypeptide(L)'
;EAAAYCHRVATAVGFASLAVWGTKKPLDAPETVHAARACGIAFQWTNILRDVLEDYRQGRIYLPMDELAHFGLDESRFGLLLDREHRTDDRERCQSREFEEKFERLLLQQISRCEMYYQSAKAMEDLLERDGRRIFQWMYGAYHRLYRKIAVRPLRVLDGRVRLSLLDKCSIALLGR
;
A
#
# COMPACT_ATOMS: atom_id res chain seq x y z
N GLU A 1 -11.87 -10.47 -2.95
CA GLU A 1 -12.63 -9.49 -2.11
C GLU A 1 -11.85 -8.22 -1.75
N ALA A 2 -10.54 -8.28 -1.49
CA ALA A 2 -9.71 -7.10 -1.15
C ALA A 2 -9.72 -5.98 -2.21
N ALA A 3 -9.76 -6.33 -3.50
CA ALA A 3 -9.91 -5.33 -4.58
C ALA A 3 -11.25 -4.57 -4.50
N ALA A 4 -12.34 -5.24 -4.10
CA ALA A 4 -13.64 -4.61 -3.91
C ALA A 4 -13.68 -3.75 -2.63
N TYR A 5 -13.00 -4.18 -1.57
CA TYR A 5 -12.80 -3.38 -0.35
C TYR A 5 -11.99 -2.10 -0.64
N CYS A 6 -10.84 -2.22 -1.31
CA CYS A 6 -10.06 -1.07 -1.77
C CYS A 6 -10.87 -0.18 -2.71
N HIS A 7 -11.66 -0.77 -3.62
CA HIS A 7 -12.52 0.01 -4.50
C HIS A 7 -13.61 0.77 -3.73
N ARG A 8 -14.13 0.27 -2.60
CA ARG A 8 -15.17 0.97 -1.82
C ARG A 8 -14.58 2.05 -0.91
N VAL A 9 -13.56 1.71 -0.12
CA VAL A 9 -13.01 2.60 0.92
C VAL A 9 -12.08 3.65 0.33
N ALA A 10 -11.24 3.26 -0.63
CA ALA A 10 -10.20 4.14 -1.13
C ALA A 10 -10.73 5.19 -2.12
N THR A 11 -11.78 4.83 -2.86
CA THR A 11 -12.49 5.75 -3.77
C THR A 11 -13.10 6.92 -3.00
N ALA A 12 -13.67 6.69 -1.82
CA ALA A 12 -14.28 7.75 -1.00
C ALA A 12 -13.24 8.80 -0.54
N VAL A 13 -12.06 8.38 -0.11
CA VAL A 13 -10.98 9.29 0.33
C VAL A 13 -10.43 10.10 -0.84
N GLY A 14 -10.23 9.45 -2.01
CA GLY A 14 -9.79 10.13 -3.22
C GLY A 14 -10.77 11.23 -3.65
N PHE A 15 -12.08 10.94 -3.65
CA PHE A 15 -13.12 11.91 -3.99
C PHE A 15 -13.28 13.03 -2.95
N ALA A 16 -13.25 12.70 -1.65
CA ALA A 16 -13.31 13.71 -0.59
C ALA A 16 -12.14 14.69 -0.70
N SER A 17 -10.97 14.19 -1.10
CA SER A 17 -9.77 15.00 -1.28
C SER A 17 -9.86 15.92 -2.51
N LEU A 18 -10.49 15.49 -3.60
CA LEU A 18 -10.75 16.35 -4.77
C LEU A 18 -11.57 17.58 -4.42
N ALA A 19 -12.61 17.42 -3.60
CA ALA A 19 -13.47 18.53 -3.18
C ALA A 19 -12.72 19.59 -2.36
N VAL A 20 -11.65 19.19 -1.66
CA VAL A 20 -10.80 20.09 -0.86
C VAL A 20 -9.67 20.70 -1.69
N TRP A 21 -9.10 19.94 -2.63
CA TRP A 21 -7.93 20.36 -3.42
C TRP A 21 -8.29 21.23 -4.63
N GLY A 22 -9.51 21.13 -5.13
CA GLY A 22 -9.94 21.86 -6.32
C GLY A 22 -9.42 21.23 -7.62
N THR A 23 -10.28 21.16 -8.62
CA THR A 23 -10.00 20.52 -9.91
C THR A 23 -10.21 21.50 -11.06
N LYS A 24 -9.32 21.46 -12.05
CA LYS A 24 -9.46 22.26 -13.29
C LYS A 24 -10.57 21.76 -14.21
N LYS A 25 -10.99 20.52 -14.01
CA LYS A 25 -12.07 19.85 -14.73
C LYS A 25 -13.21 19.54 -13.75
N PRO A 26 -14.44 19.31 -14.24
CA PRO A 26 -15.53 18.82 -13.40
C PRO A 26 -15.13 17.58 -12.58
N LEU A 27 -15.68 17.47 -11.37
CA LEU A 27 -15.38 16.37 -10.45
C LEU A 27 -15.82 15.00 -11.00
N ASP A 28 -16.86 14.99 -11.82
CA ASP A 28 -17.45 13.81 -12.47
C ASP A 28 -16.82 13.52 -13.84
N ALA A 29 -15.88 14.34 -14.31
CA ALA A 29 -15.15 14.07 -15.54
C ALA A 29 -14.44 12.69 -15.43
N PRO A 30 -14.57 11.80 -16.44
CA PRO A 30 -14.05 10.44 -16.37
C PRO A 30 -12.59 10.34 -15.96
N GLU A 31 -11.74 11.23 -16.47
CA GLU A 31 -10.32 11.33 -16.15
C GLU A 31 -10.05 11.75 -14.69
N THR A 32 -10.84 12.67 -14.15
CA THR A 32 -10.77 13.14 -12.76
C THR A 32 -11.15 12.01 -11.82
N VAL A 33 -12.27 11.33 -12.11
CA VAL A 33 -12.75 10.15 -11.38
C VAL A 33 -11.72 9.03 -11.39
N HIS A 34 -11.15 8.73 -12.55
CA HIS A 34 -10.17 7.65 -12.71
C HIS A 34 -8.89 7.93 -11.90
N ALA A 35 -8.32 9.13 -12.05
CA ALA A 35 -7.08 9.50 -11.38
C ALA A 35 -7.24 9.56 -9.86
N ALA A 36 -8.36 10.10 -9.36
CA ALA A 36 -8.64 10.15 -7.93
C ALA A 36 -8.89 8.77 -7.31
N ARG A 37 -9.60 7.89 -8.04
CA ARG A 37 -9.77 6.50 -7.63
C ARG A 37 -8.43 5.77 -7.54
N ALA A 38 -7.58 5.92 -8.57
CA ALA A 38 -6.26 5.32 -8.58
C ALA A 38 -5.40 5.80 -7.40
N CYS A 39 -5.42 7.10 -7.12
CA CYS A 39 -4.72 7.70 -5.98
C CYS A 39 -5.17 7.07 -4.65
N GLY A 40 -6.48 7.02 -4.42
CA GLY A 40 -7.04 6.39 -3.23
C GLY A 40 -6.56 4.94 -3.09
N ILE A 41 -6.71 4.14 -4.14
CA ILE A 41 -6.32 2.72 -4.13
C ILE A 41 -4.82 2.56 -3.84
N ALA A 42 -3.96 3.36 -4.47
CA ALA A 42 -2.52 3.33 -4.24
C ALA A 42 -2.17 3.58 -2.76
N PHE A 43 -2.77 4.61 -2.15
CA PHE A 43 -2.52 4.95 -0.75
C PHE A 43 -3.07 3.87 0.20
N GLN A 44 -4.26 3.34 -0.08
CA GLN A 44 -4.84 2.27 0.72
C GLN A 44 -4.02 0.98 0.64
N TRP A 45 -3.56 0.59 -0.55
CA TRP A 45 -2.67 -0.56 -0.70
C TRP A 45 -1.36 -0.35 0.06
N THR A 46 -0.82 0.87 0.02
CA THR A 46 0.38 1.21 0.79
C THR A 46 0.16 1.03 2.29
N ASN A 47 -1.01 1.39 2.82
CA ASN A 47 -1.34 1.15 4.23
C ASN A 47 -1.42 -0.35 4.54
N ILE A 48 -2.16 -1.12 3.74
CA ILE A 48 -2.29 -2.57 3.95
C ILE A 48 -0.92 -3.25 3.91
N LEU A 49 -0.09 -2.94 2.90
CA LEU A 49 1.24 -3.54 2.78
C LEU A 49 2.17 -3.14 3.94
N ARG A 50 2.06 -1.90 4.43
CA ARG A 50 2.89 -1.43 5.53
C ARG A 50 2.57 -2.10 6.87
N ASP A 51 1.28 -2.38 7.09
CA ASP A 51 0.71 -2.67 8.40
C ASP A 51 0.38 -4.18 8.58
N VAL A 52 0.88 -5.07 7.71
CA VAL A 52 0.55 -6.52 7.68
C VAL A 52 0.63 -7.21 9.05
N LEU A 53 1.76 -7.09 9.76
CA LEU A 53 1.95 -7.74 11.06
C LEU A 53 1.05 -7.11 12.13
N GLU A 54 0.96 -5.78 12.16
CA GLU A 54 0.12 -5.05 13.10
C GLU A 54 -1.37 -5.36 12.93
N ASP A 55 -1.84 -5.42 11.69
CA ASP A 55 -3.22 -5.76 11.36
C ASP A 55 -3.53 -7.19 11.81
N TYR A 56 -2.62 -8.14 11.55
CA TYR A 56 -2.78 -9.52 12.01
C TYR A 56 -2.82 -9.63 13.54
N ARG A 57 -1.95 -8.89 14.25
CA ARG A 57 -1.95 -8.81 15.72
C ARG A 57 -3.27 -8.23 16.26
N GLN A 58 -4.02 -7.48 15.45
CA GLN A 58 -5.36 -6.99 15.77
C GLN A 58 -6.49 -7.93 15.31
N GLY A 59 -6.15 -9.14 14.84
CA GLY A 59 -7.10 -10.13 14.34
C GLY A 59 -7.67 -9.79 12.96
N ARG A 60 -6.91 -9.07 12.13
CA ARG A 60 -7.36 -8.62 10.80
C ARG A 60 -6.39 -9.04 9.71
N ILE A 61 -6.91 -9.51 8.58
CA ILE A 61 -6.13 -9.78 7.38
C ILE A 61 -6.78 -9.04 6.21
N TYR A 62 -6.06 -8.06 5.66
CA TYR A 62 -6.53 -7.27 4.50
C TYR A 62 -5.92 -7.72 3.17
N LEU A 63 -4.89 -8.57 3.20
CA LEU A 63 -4.39 -9.22 2.00
C LEU A 63 -5.46 -10.18 1.44
N PRO A 64 -5.52 -10.39 0.12
CA PRO A 64 -6.54 -11.25 -0.47
C PRO A 64 -6.28 -12.70 -0.05
N MET A 65 -7.18 -13.28 0.76
CA MET A 65 -7.03 -14.63 1.30
C MET A 65 -7.04 -15.72 0.23
N ASP A 66 -7.78 -15.50 -0.85
CA ASP A 66 -7.78 -16.35 -2.05
C ASP A 66 -6.41 -16.37 -2.73
N GLU A 67 -5.76 -15.21 -2.85
CA GLU A 67 -4.41 -15.12 -3.40
C GLU A 67 -3.38 -15.74 -2.44
N LEU A 68 -3.48 -15.49 -1.13
CA LEU A 68 -2.63 -16.14 -0.12
C LEU A 68 -2.73 -17.67 -0.18
N ALA A 69 -3.96 -18.20 -0.25
CA ALA A 69 -4.21 -19.63 -0.38
C ALA A 69 -3.65 -20.21 -1.70
N HIS A 70 -3.68 -19.45 -2.81
CA HIS A 70 -3.08 -19.87 -4.08
C HIS A 70 -1.56 -20.06 -3.97
N PHE A 71 -0.88 -19.28 -3.13
CA PHE A 71 0.53 -19.47 -2.78
C PHE A 71 0.76 -20.52 -1.69
N GLY A 72 -0.28 -21.23 -1.24
CA GLY A 72 -0.21 -22.25 -0.20
C GLY A 72 -0.17 -21.70 1.23
N LEU A 73 -0.45 -20.40 1.41
CA LEU A 73 -0.51 -19.70 2.70
C LEU A 73 -1.98 -19.54 3.11
N ASP A 74 -2.60 -20.62 3.57
CA ASP A 74 -3.88 -20.50 4.26
C ASP A 74 -3.74 -19.69 5.56
N GLU A 75 -4.85 -19.35 6.20
CA GLU A 75 -4.86 -18.49 7.41
C GLU A 75 -3.95 -19.03 8.52
N SER A 76 -3.92 -20.35 8.73
CA SER A 76 -3.07 -20.98 9.74
C SER A 76 -1.58 -20.82 9.39
N ARG A 77 -1.18 -21.14 8.15
CA ARG A 77 0.22 -21.01 7.72
C ARG A 77 0.66 -19.56 7.65
N PHE A 78 -0.24 -18.65 7.28
CA PHE A 78 0.02 -17.22 7.32
C PHE A 78 0.23 -16.73 8.75
N GLY A 79 -0.55 -17.25 9.71
CA GLY A 79 -0.32 -17.02 11.13
C GLY A 79 1.05 -17.48 11.61
N LEU A 80 1.46 -18.70 11.23
CA LEU A 80 2.80 -19.23 11.53
C LEU A 80 3.94 -18.43 10.87
N LEU A 81 3.69 -17.86 9.69
CA LEU A 81 4.63 -16.98 9.01
C LEU A 81 4.84 -15.68 9.80
N LEU A 82 3.76 -15.11 10.35
CA LEU A 82 3.78 -13.86 11.12
C LEU A 82 4.24 -14.04 12.56
N ASP A 83 4.03 -15.22 13.14
CA ASP A 83 4.49 -15.56 14.48
C ASP A 83 5.95 -16.03 14.48
N ARG A 84 6.87 -15.09 14.19
CA ARG A 84 8.31 -15.37 14.13
C ARG A 84 8.96 -15.55 15.50
N GLU A 85 8.36 -14.99 16.55
CA GLU A 85 8.92 -14.93 17.90
C GLU A 85 8.88 -16.28 18.63
N HIS A 86 7.92 -17.15 18.30
CA HIS A 86 7.73 -18.45 18.97
C HIS A 86 8.44 -19.64 18.30
N ARG A 87 9.33 -19.40 17.33
CA ARG A 87 10.05 -20.48 16.61
C ARG A 87 11.20 -21.01 17.46
N THR A 88 11.17 -22.29 17.79
CA THR A 88 12.12 -22.89 18.75
C THR A 88 12.97 -24.04 18.18
N ASP A 89 12.60 -24.62 17.03
CA ASP A 89 13.31 -25.78 16.44
C ASP A 89 13.71 -25.59 14.94
N ASP A 90 14.71 -26.34 14.49
CA ASP A 90 15.31 -26.28 13.16
C ASP A 90 14.32 -26.63 12.03
N ARG A 91 13.36 -27.53 12.28
CA ARG A 91 12.29 -27.85 11.33
C ARG A 91 11.37 -26.66 11.05
N GLU A 92 11.00 -25.91 12.09
CA GLU A 92 10.15 -24.72 11.97
C GLU A 92 10.88 -23.62 11.20
N ARG A 93 12.20 -23.52 11.38
CA ARG A 93 13.06 -22.58 10.65
C ARG A 93 13.13 -22.88 9.16
N CYS A 94 13.22 -24.15 8.77
CA CYS A 94 13.21 -24.57 7.36
C CYS A 94 11.85 -24.31 6.69
N GLN A 95 10.74 -24.70 7.33
CA GLN A 95 9.39 -24.45 6.81
C GLN A 95 9.09 -22.95 6.69
N SER A 96 9.60 -22.15 7.63
CA SER A 96 9.49 -20.70 7.55
C SER A 96 10.13 -20.10 6.30
N ARG A 97 11.31 -20.58 5.88
CA ARG A 97 11.97 -20.03 4.68
C ARG A 97 11.11 -20.26 3.44
N GLU A 98 10.54 -21.46 3.30
CA GLU A 98 9.62 -21.77 2.21
C GLU A 98 8.38 -20.87 2.23
N PHE A 99 7.80 -20.61 3.40
CA PHE A 99 6.65 -19.71 3.54
C PHE A 99 7.01 -18.25 3.23
N GLU A 100 8.19 -17.80 3.63
CA GLU A 100 8.70 -16.46 3.32
C GLU A 100 8.91 -16.26 1.82
N GLU A 101 9.48 -17.24 1.12
CA GLU A 101 9.65 -17.19 -0.34
C GLU A 101 8.29 -17.13 -1.06
N LYS A 102 7.32 -17.95 -0.66
CA LYS A 102 5.95 -17.91 -1.18
C LYS A 102 5.29 -16.56 -0.94
N PHE A 103 5.44 -16.03 0.27
CA PHE A 103 4.88 -14.75 0.66
C PHE A 103 5.54 -13.58 -0.09
N GLU A 104 6.85 -13.60 -0.27
CA GLU A 104 7.58 -12.58 -1.03
C GLU A 104 7.08 -12.52 -2.47
N ARG A 105 6.85 -13.67 -3.12
CA ARG A 105 6.27 -13.72 -4.48
C ARG A 105 4.87 -13.10 -4.53
N LEU A 106 4.03 -13.37 -3.53
CA LEU A 106 2.71 -12.72 -3.42
C LEU A 106 2.84 -11.21 -3.21
N LEU A 107 3.74 -10.76 -2.32
CA LEU A 107 3.98 -9.34 -2.09
C LEU A 107 4.45 -8.63 -3.36
N LEU A 108 5.36 -9.24 -4.13
CA LEU A 108 5.82 -8.69 -5.40
C LEU A 108 4.66 -8.50 -6.38
N GLN A 109 3.70 -9.43 -6.45
CA GLN A 109 2.49 -9.26 -7.27
C GLN A 109 1.61 -8.09 -6.77
N GLN A 110 1.44 -7.94 -5.45
CA GLN A 110 0.69 -6.81 -4.89
C GLN A 110 1.40 -5.47 -5.13
N ILE A 111 2.72 -5.46 -5.00
CA ILE A 111 3.57 -4.29 -5.25
C ILE A 111 3.44 -3.86 -6.71
N SER A 112 3.57 -4.78 -7.67
CA SER A 112 3.37 -4.46 -9.10
C SER A 112 1.97 -3.90 -9.38
N ARG A 113 0.93 -4.44 -8.73
CA ARG A 113 -0.45 -3.91 -8.84
C ARG A 113 -0.58 -2.51 -8.26
N CYS A 114 0.04 -2.25 -7.11
CA CYS A 114 0.06 -0.95 -6.46
C CYS A 114 0.80 0.10 -7.30
N GLU A 115 1.92 -0.27 -7.93
CA GLU A 115 2.68 0.60 -8.85
C GLU A 115 1.80 1.14 -9.98
N MET A 116 0.98 0.29 -10.60
CA MET A 116 0.08 0.70 -11.68
C MET A 116 -0.89 1.80 -11.21
N TYR A 117 -1.40 1.70 -9.98
CA TYR A 117 -2.26 2.74 -9.41
C TYR A 117 -1.50 4.03 -9.12
N TYR A 118 -0.24 3.97 -8.66
CA TYR A 118 0.59 5.17 -8.50
C TYR A 118 0.83 5.87 -9.84
N GLN A 119 1.12 5.11 -10.90
CA GLN A 119 1.30 5.65 -12.25
C GLN A 119 0.02 6.35 -12.74
N SER A 120 -1.14 5.71 -12.60
CA SER A 120 -2.44 6.34 -12.95
C SER A 120 -2.76 7.55 -12.07
N ALA A 121 -2.42 7.51 -10.78
CA ALA A 121 -2.67 8.60 -9.84
C ALA A 121 -1.85 9.87 -10.17
N LYS A 122 -0.70 9.73 -10.83
CA LYS A 122 0.17 10.86 -11.19
C LYS A 122 -0.53 11.89 -12.07
N ALA A 123 -1.51 11.48 -12.88
CA ALA A 123 -2.33 12.36 -13.71
C ALA A 123 -3.06 13.46 -12.90
N MET A 124 -3.26 13.26 -11.59
CA MET A 124 -3.82 14.27 -10.69
C MET A 124 -3.03 15.58 -10.68
N GLU A 125 -1.72 15.55 -10.93
CA GLU A 125 -0.90 16.78 -10.98
C GLU A 125 -1.41 17.74 -12.05
N ASP A 126 -1.88 17.23 -13.18
CA ASP A 126 -2.37 18.05 -14.27
C ASP A 126 -3.83 18.47 -14.09
N LEU A 127 -4.60 17.66 -13.36
CA LEU A 127 -6.03 17.84 -13.13
C LEU A 127 -6.36 18.77 -11.96
N LEU A 128 -5.46 18.91 -10.98
CA LEU A 128 -5.65 19.74 -9.80
C LEU A 128 -5.28 21.21 -10.05
N GLU A 129 -5.98 22.12 -9.36
CA GLU A 129 -5.63 23.53 -9.27
C GLU A 129 -4.29 23.74 -8.54
N ARG A 130 -3.73 24.95 -8.58
CA ARG A 130 -2.36 25.22 -8.13
C ARG A 130 -2.11 24.81 -6.67
N ASP A 131 -3.02 25.17 -5.76
CA ASP A 131 -2.84 24.91 -4.33
C ASP A 131 -3.11 23.43 -3.99
N GLY A 132 -4.18 22.85 -4.55
CA GLY A 132 -4.47 21.42 -4.44
C GLY A 132 -3.35 20.54 -4.97
N ARG A 133 -2.76 20.90 -6.12
CA ARG A 133 -1.63 20.20 -6.71
C ARG A 133 -0.44 20.14 -5.77
N ARG A 134 -0.11 21.24 -5.08
CA ARG A 134 1.01 21.26 -4.12
C ARG A 134 0.78 20.30 -2.95
N ILE A 135 -0.45 20.30 -2.41
CA ILE A 135 -0.84 19.38 -1.33
C ILE A 135 -0.77 17.93 -1.82
N PHE A 136 -1.32 17.66 -3.00
CA PHE A 136 -1.25 16.35 -3.63
C PHE A 136 0.20 15.90 -3.84
N GLN A 137 1.06 16.73 -4.41
CA GLN A 137 2.48 16.41 -4.65
C GLN A 137 3.20 16.02 -3.35
N TRP A 138 2.93 16.74 -2.26
CA TRP A 138 3.48 16.41 -0.95
C TRP A 138 2.97 15.06 -0.43
N MET A 139 1.66 14.84 -0.47
CA MET A 139 1.05 13.58 -0.01
C MET A 139 1.47 12.39 -0.86
N TYR A 140 1.40 12.53 -2.19
CA TYR A 140 1.87 11.54 -3.16
C TYR A 140 3.34 11.22 -2.92
N GLY A 141 4.20 12.24 -2.76
CA GLY A 141 5.62 12.06 -2.48
C GLY A 141 5.88 11.25 -1.20
N ALA A 142 5.15 11.55 -0.12
CA ALA A 142 5.24 10.81 1.13
C ALA A 142 4.80 9.35 1.00
N TYR A 143 3.62 9.11 0.45
CA TYR A 143 3.07 7.77 0.27
C TYR A 143 3.89 6.94 -0.71
N HIS A 144 4.24 7.51 -1.86
CA HIS A 144 5.05 6.83 -2.86
C HIS A 144 6.44 6.47 -2.31
N ARG A 145 7.07 7.34 -1.51
CA ARG A 145 8.36 7.01 -0.88
C ARG A 145 8.24 5.88 0.14
N LEU A 146 7.17 5.88 0.92
CA LEU A 146 6.87 4.80 1.86
C LEU A 146 6.66 3.48 1.11
N TYR A 147 5.84 3.50 0.07
CA TYR A 147 5.61 2.36 -0.80
C TYR A 147 6.91 1.86 -1.43
N ARG A 148 7.77 2.75 -1.97
CA ARG A 148 9.09 2.37 -2.53
C ARG A 148 9.98 1.70 -1.49
N LYS A 149 9.92 2.14 -0.23
CA LYS A 149 10.66 1.51 0.88
C LYS A 149 10.21 0.07 1.13
N ILE A 150 8.89 -0.18 1.03
CA ILE A 150 8.33 -1.54 1.10
C ILE A 150 8.78 -2.34 -0.12
N ALA A 151 8.65 -1.78 -1.33
CA ALA A 151 8.99 -2.45 -2.58
C ALA A 151 10.46 -2.91 -2.67
N VAL A 152 11.38 -2.17 -2.05
CA VAL A 152 12.81 -2.53 -2.03
C VAL A 152 13.13 -3.70 -1.09
N ARG A 153 12.36 -3.86 0.00
CA ARG A 153 12.51 -4.99 0.95
C ARG A 153 11.14 -5.47 1.43
N PRO A 154 10.39 -6.23 0.61
CA PRO A 154 9.00 -6.56 0.90
C PRO A 154 8.82 -7.32 2.21
N LEU A 155 9.70 -8.28 2.51
CA LEU A 155 9.62 -9.11 3.72
C LEU A 155 9.80 -8.34 5.03
N ARG A 156 10.23 -7.06 5.01
CA ARG A 156 10.30 -6.25 6.24
C ARG A 156 8.94 -6.01 6.89
N VAL A 157 7.85 -6.20 6.15
CA VAL A 157 6.48 -6.11 6.70
C VAL A 157 6.20 -7.21 7.74
N LEU A 158 7.00 -8.28 7.76
CA LEU A 158 6.97 -9.33 8.77
C LEU A 158 7.68 -8.94 10.08
N ASP A 159 8.50 -7.88 10.05
CA ASP A 159 9.24 -7.39 11.23
C ASP A 159 8.44 -6.29 11.97
N GLY A 160 7.33 -5.86 11.39
CA GLY A 160 6.46 -4.80 11.88
C GLY A 160 6.32 -3.63 10.90
N ARG A 161 5.71 -2.56 11.40
CA ARG A 161 5.24 -1.43 10.61
C ARG A 161 6.38 -0.71 9.91
N VAL A 162 6.37 -0.69 8.58
CA VAL A 162 7.36 0.06 7.79
C VAL A 162 7.12 1.56 7.89
N ARG A 163 8.04 2.35 8.44
CA ARG A 163 7.84 3.81 8.58
C ARG A 163 8.84 4.62 7.75
N LEU A 164 8.42 5.82 7.32
CA LEU A 164 9.36 6.83 6.83
C LEU A 164 10.26 7.30 7.98
N SER A 165 11.55 7.39 7.71
CA SER A 165 12.51 8.00 8.63
C SER A 165 12.35 9.53 8.66
N LEU A 166 12.98 10.20 9.63
CA LEU A 166 13.03 11.66 9.68
C LEU A 166 13.70 12.24 8.41
N LEU A 167 14.77 11.61 7.93
CA LEU A 167 15.44 12.01 6.69
C LEU A 167 14.54 11.88 5.46
N ASP A 168 13.74 10.81 5.40
CA ASP A 168 12.76 10.63 4.33
C ASP A 168 11.77 11.81 4.31
N LYS A 169 11.23 12.18 5.47
CA LYS A 169 10.28 13.30 5.62
C LYS A 169 10.89 14.64 5.22
N CYS A 170 12.13 14.92 5.64
CA CYS A 170 12.84 16.16 5.28
C CYS A 170 13.06 16.28 3.76
N SER A 171 13.45 15.21 3.09
CA SER A 171 13.68 15.24 1.64
C SER A 171 12.40 15.49 0.84
N ILE A 172 11.24 15.01 1.31
CA ILE A 172 9.94 15.28 0.70
C ILE A 172 9.56 16.76 0.86
N ALA A 173 9.85 17.37 2.02
CA ALA A 173 9.59 18.79 2.26
C ALA A 173 10.42 19.71 1.36
N LEU A 174 11.61 19.27 0.94
CA LEU A 174 12.47 20.03 0.02
C LEU A 174 12.03 19.92 -1.45
N LEU A 175 11.37 18.82 -1.85
CA LEU A 175 10.83 18.62 -3.20
C LEU A 175 9.54 19.41 -3.47
N GLY A 176 8.82 19.82 -2.43
CA GLY A 176 7.58 20.59 -2.53
C GLY A 176 7.75 22.12 -2.58
N ARG A 177 8.98 22.62 -2.74
CA ARG A 177 9.29 24.06 -2.87
C ARG A 177 9.32 24.50 -4.33
#